data_AF-A0A5B8SYQ5-F1
#
_entry.id   AF-A0A5B8SYQ5-F1
#
_cell.length_a   1.000
_cell.length_b   1.000
_cell.length_c   1.000
_cell.angle_alpha   90.00
_cell.angle_beta   90.00
_cell.angle_gamma   90.00
#
_symmetry.space_group_name_H-M   'P 1'
#
loop_
_entity.id
_entity.type
_entity.pdbx_description
1 polymer ?
#
loop_
_entity_poly.entity_id
_entity_poly.type
_entity_poly.pdbx_seq_one_letter_code
_entity_poly.pdbx_strand_id
1 'polypeptide(L)'
;MKAVSISPQDLLSIFLGQKTTLTIAYTGQLLIAANKNDQPHLPSEMAGAIVNIQENQLTLVSLVHPFKIESEAQLFEVDNQLIQREPVNWFGPQALVIEKKMSDFAKTYDGPRAKNGGIPRNYIPNEIAEPIILSDRYWQTYAQFVNDPDGSFAAQIKPMFD
;
A
#
# COMPACT_ATOMS: atom_id res chain seq x y z
N MET A 1 8.47 9.05 15.22
CA MET A 1 9.39 8.19 14.44
C MET A 1 10.06 9.07 13.41
N LYS A 2 11.35 8.86 13.14
CA LYS A 2 12.05 9.58 12.08
C LYS A 2 11.51 9.22 10.70
N ALA A 3 11.30 10.22 9.87
CA ALA A 3 10.85 10.10 8.50
C ALA A 3 11.79 10.81 7.53
N VAL A 4 11.75 10.37 6.27
CA VAL A 4 12.44 11.01 5.15
C VAL A 4 11.58 10.91 3.89
N SER A 5 11.57 11.98 3.12
CA SER A 5 10.88 12.00 1.83
C SER A 5 11.86 11.70 0.70
N ILE A 6 11.46 10.80 -0.20
CA ILE A 6 12.26 10.31 -1.34
C ILE A 6 11.48 10.45 -2.64
N SER A 7 12.11 10.12 -3.77
CA SER A 7 11.38 10.11 -5.05
C SER A 7 10.23 9.08 -4.99
N PRO A 8 9.08 9.37 -5.62
CA PRO A 8 7.98 8.41 -5.66
C PRO A 8 8.37 7.09 -6.34
N GLN A 9 9.29 7.12 -7.31
CA GLN A 9 9.82 5.90 -7.94
C GLN A 9 10.61 5.03 -6.95
N ASP A 10 11.45 5.65 -6.12
CA ASP A 10 12.21 4.93 -5.11
C ASP A 10 11.27 4.33 -4.06
N LEU A 11 10.20 5.05 -3.68
CA LEU A 11 9.17 4.53 -2.79
C LEU A 11 8.47 3.30 -3.38
N LEU A 12 8.07 3.35 -4.65
CA LEU A 12 7.47 2.19 -5.32
C LEU A 12 8.45 1.02 -5.44
N SER A 13 9.73 1.31 -5.69
CA SER A 13 10.78 0.28 -5.73
C SER A 13 10.91 -0.42 -4.37
N ILE A 14 10.85 0.34 -3.28
CA ILE A 14 10.81 -0.19 -1.91
C ILE A 14 9.56 -1.06 -1.69
N PHE A 15 8.38 -0.63 -2.13
CA PHE A 15 7.15 -1.44 -2.02
C PHE A 15 7.27 -2.78 -2.75
N LEU A 16 7.93 -2.79 -3.92
CA LEU A 16 8.20 -3.99 -4.70
C LEU A 16 9.34 -4.85 -4.13
N GLY A 17 9.94 -4.45 -2.99
CA GLY A 17 11.03 -5.16 -2.34
C GLY A 17 12.36 -5.07 -3.10
N GLN A 18 12.50 -4.09 -3.99
CA GLN A 18 13.75 -3.85 -4.72
C GLN A 18 14.78 -3.21 -3.80
N LYS A 19 16.06 -3.43 -4.11
CA LYS A 19 17.15 -2.82 -3.35
C LYS A 19 17.26 -1.34 -3.71
N THR A 20 17.05 -0.49 -2.71
CA THR A 20 17.20 0.96 -2.82
C THR A 20 18.24 1.44 -1.83
N THR A 21 19.01 2.46 -2.22
CA THR A 21 20.00 3.09 -1.35
C THR A 21 19.61 4.53 -1.04
N LEU A 22 19.84 4.97 0.19
CA LEU A 22 19.65 6.34 0.61
C LEU A 22 20.86 6.81 1.40
N THR A 23 21.50 7.88 0.92
CA THR A 23 22.66 8.47 1.58
C THR A 23 22.19 9.40 2.68
N ILE A 24 22.25 8.93 3.93
CA ILE A 24 21.83 9.72 5.10
C ILE A 24 22.60 9.28 6.34
N ALA A 25 22.94 10.23 7.20
CA ALA A 25 23.66 9.98 8.45
C ALA A 25 22.72 9.42 9.54
N TYR A 26 22.03 8.31 9.25
CA TYR A 26 21.09 7.66 10.17
C TYR A 26 21.13 6.14 9.99
N THR A 27 20.90 5.40 11.07
CA THR A 27 20.80 3.94 11.09
C THR A 27 19.64 3.54 12.00
N GLY A 28 18.82 2.60 11.56
CA GLY A 28 17.63 2.13 12.28
C GLY A 28 16.36 2.21 11.45
N GLN A 29 15.20 2.25 12.12
CA GLN A 29 13.93 2.34 11.42
C GLN A 29 13.62 3.77 10.98
N LEU A 30 13.17 3.90 9.74
CA LEU A 30 12.70 5.14 9.13
C LEU A 30 11.32 4.92 8.51
N LEU A 31 10.46 5.92 8.65
CA LEU A 31 9.29 6.07 7.80
C LEU A 31 9.70 6.72 6.48
N ILE A 32 9.26 6.16 5.36
CA ILE A 32 9.56 6.64 4.03
C ILE A 32 8.28 7.24 3.41
N ALA A 33 8.44 8.45 2.88
CA ALA A 33 7.38 9.20 2.23
C ALA A 33 7.75 9.58 0.80
N ALA A 34 6.75 9.79 -0.05
CA ALA A 34 6.92 10.35 -1.38
C ALA A 34 7.04 11.88 -1.29
N ASN A 35 8.03 12.42 -1.99
CA ASN A 35 8.12 13.85 -2.26
C ASN A 35 6.92 14.33 -3.09
N LYS A 36 6.54 15.60 -2.90
CA LYS A 36 5.59 16.27 -3.78
C LYS A 36 6.04 16.19 -5.24
N ASN A 37 5.13 15.79 -6.09
CA ASN A 37 5.33 15.71 -7.54
C ASN A 37 3.97 15.75 -8.26
N ASP A 38 4.02 15.97 -9.58
CA ASP A 38 2.84 16.00 -10.48
C ASP A 38 2.92 14.92 -11.57
N GLN A 39 3.78 13.91 -11.38
CA GLN A 39 3.96 12.87 -12.39
C GLN A 39 2.76 11.91 -12.39
N PRO A 40 2.15 11.62 -13.54
CA PRO A 40 0.99 10.73 -13.61
C PRO A 40 1.24 9.37 -12.98
N HIS A 41 0.23 8.87 -12.28
CA HIS A 41 0.20 7.53 -11.64
C HIS A 41 1.22 7.30 -10.53
N LEU A 42 1.82 8.37 -10.01
CA LEU A 42 2.77 8.30 -8.91
C LEU A 42 2.20 8.92 -7.62
N PRO A 43 2.57 8.37 -6.45
CA PRO A 43 2.14 8.92 -5.16
C PRO A 43 2.82 10.26 -4.89
N SER A 44 2.13 11.16 -4.21
CA SER A 44 2.62 12.51 -3.88
C SER A 44 2.29 12.87 -2.44
N GLU A 45 3.28 13.36 -1.68
CA GLU A 45 3.11 13.82 -0.28
C GLU A 45 2.44 12.78 0.62
N MET A 46 2.92 11.54 0.54
CA MET A 46 2.31 10.38 1.18
C MET A 46 3.36 9.51 1.85
N ALA A 47 3.16 9.19 3.12
CA ALA A 47 3.92 8.16 3.82
C ALA A 47 3.40 6.77 3.46
N GLY A 48 4.29 5.80 3.24
CA GLY A 48 3.84 4.48 2.78
C GLY A 48 4.66 3.27 3.22
N ALA A 49 5.87 3.43 3.75
CA ALA A 49 6.66 2.29 4.20
C ALA A 49 7.49 2.59 5.44
N ILE A 50 7.64 1.60 6.31
CA ILE A 50 8.72 1.57 7.30
C ILE A 50 9.83 0.70 6.72
N VAL A 51 11.05 1.22 6.75
CA VAL A 51 12.25 0.51 6.34
C VAL A 51 13.25 0.49 7.48
N ASN A 52 14.14 -0.50 7.47
CA ASN A 52 15.39 -0.43 8.21
C ASN A 52 16.46 0.12 7.26
N ILE A 53 17.23 1.11 7.73
CA ILE A 53 18.41 1.59 7.04
C ILE A 53 19.67 1.16 7.79
N GLN A 54 20.57 0.50 7.07
CA GLN A 54 21.89 0.10 7.54
C GLN A 54 22.87 0.24 6.38
N GLU A 55 24.00 0.93 6.60
CA GLU A 55 25.02 1.15 5.56
C GLU A 55 24.43 1.72 4.25
N ASN A 56 23.52 2.70 4.37
CA ASN A 56 22.76 3.31 3.26
C ASN A 56 21.83 2.36 2.49
N GLN A 57 21.69 1.09 2.89
CA GLN A 57 20.76 0.15 2.26
C GLN A 57 19.41 0.17 2.97
N LEU A 58 18.34 0.26 2.19
CA LEU A 58 16.97 0.21 2.68
C LEU A 58 16.43 -1.21 2.57
N THR A 59 15.91 -1.73 3.68
CA THR A 59 15.18 -2.99 3.72
C THR A 59 13.74 -2.73 4.18
N LEU A 60 12.76 -3.08 3.36
CA LEU A 60 11.35 -2.96 3.74
C LEU A 60 11.05 -3.79 4.99
N VAL A 61 10.49 -3.14 6.01
CA VAL A 61 10.01 -3.80 7.24
C VAL A 61 8.51 -4.03 7.14
N SER A 62 7.75 -3.00 6.79
CA SER A 62 6.30 -3.09 6.60
C SER A 62 5.79 -1.97 5.71
N LEU A 63 4.74 -2.27 4.95
CA LEU A 63 3.91 -1.24 4.34
C LEU A 63 3.12 -0.50 5.44
N VAL A 64 2.79 0.75 5.20
CA VAL A 64 2.03 1.62 6.11
C VAL A 64 0.76 2.05 5.39
N HIS A 65 -0.36 2.11 6.12
CA HIS A 65 -1.60 2.63 5.60
C HIS A 65 -1.37 4.07 5.13
N PRO A 66 -1.69 4.45 3.88
CA PRO A 66 -1.27 5.72 3.34
C PRO A 66 -1.86 6.89 4.12
N PHE A 67 -1.04 7.87 4.45
CA PHE A 67 -1.50 9.12 5.06
C PHE A 67 -0.70 10.32 4.54
N LYS A 68 -1.34 11.49 4.61
CA LYS A 68 -0.78 12.75 4.13
C LYS A 68 0.43 13.15 4.97
N ILE A 69 1.50 13.54 4.30
CA ILE A 69 2.70 14.07 4.93
C ILE A 69 3.31 15.15 4.05
N GLU A 70 3.60 16.31 4.64
CA GLU A 70 4.31 17.37 3.92
C GLU A 70 5.76 16.92 3.68
N SER A 71 6.27 17.21 2.49
CA SER A 71 7.63 16.80 2.14
C SER A 71 8.65 17.73 2.79
N GLU A 72 9.59 17.16 3.55
CA GLU A 72 10.70 17.90 4.12
C GLU A 72 12.03 17.50 3.45
N ALA A 73 12.92 18.47 3.28
CA ALA A 73 14.24 18.25 2.67
C ALA A 73 15.22 17.47 3.56
N GLN A 74 14.90 17.32 4.85
CA GLN A 74 15.76 16.71 5.86
C GLN A 74 14.97 15.67 6.66
N LEU A 75 15.66 14.94 7.55
CA LEU A 75 14.99 14.05 8.51
C LEU A 75 14.06 14.84 9.42
N PHE A 76 12.84 14.33 9.57
CA PHE A 76 11.81 14.96 10.38
C PHE A 76 11.12 13.95 11.27
N GLU A 77 10.37 14.44 12.25
CA GLU A 77 9.62 13.59 13.18
C GLU A 77 8.16 13.49 12.76
N VAL A 78 7.64 12.27 12.85
CA VAL A 78 6.23 11.97 12.61
C VAL A 78 5.65 11.37 13.87
N ASP A 79 4.44 11.81 14.22
CA ASP A 79 3.70 11.21 15.32
C ASP A 79 3.42 9.73 15.03
N ASN A 80 3.85 8.86 15.94
CA ASN A 80 3.65 7.41 15.82
C ASN A 80 2.16 7.03 15.78
N GLN A 81 1.26 7.86 16.32
CA GLN A 81 -0.18 7.60 16.30
C GLN A 81 -0.77 7.62 14.88
N LEU A 82 -0.13 8.32 13.94
CA LEU A 82 -0.53 8.36 12.53
C LEU A 82 -0.10 7.11 11.77
N ILE A 83 0.89 6.36 12.29
CA ILE A 83 1.53 5.27 11.58
C ILE A 83 0.78 3.97 11.85
N GLN A 84 -0.05 3.58 10.90
CA GLN A 84 -0.76 2.30 10.91
C GLN A 84 -0.04 1.31 9.99
N ARG A 85 0.45 0.19 10.52
CA ARG A 85 1.11 -0.84 9.70
C ARG A 85 0.08 -1.68 8.98
N GLU A 86 0.31 -1.93 7.71
CA GLU A 86 -0.47 -2.91 6.97
C GLU A 86 -0.05 -4.33 7.36
N PRO A 87 -1.00 -5.27 7.47
CA PRO A 87 -0.69 -6.66 7.77
C PRO A 87 -0.03 -7.39 6.59
N VAL A 88 -0.16 -6.83 5.38
CA VAL A 88 0.30 -7.42 4.12
C VAL A 88 0.97 -6.33 3.28
N ASN A 89 2.04 -6.70 2.57
CA ASN A 89 2.53 -5.85 1.49
C ASN A 89 1.66 -6.07 0.25
N TRP A 90 0.76 -5.12 -0.04
CA TRP A 90 -0.18 -5.17 -1.15
C TRP A 90 0.49 -5.09 -2.54
N PHE A 91 1.76 -4.70 -2.62
CA PHE A 91 2.58 -4.73 -3.85
C PHE A 91 3.39 -6.02 -3.99
N GLY A 92 3.37 -6.87 -2.96
CA GLY A 92 4.19 -8.08 -2.87
C GLY A 92 3.46 -9.36 -3.27
N PRO A 93 4.17 -10.50 -3.27
CA PRO A 93 3.61 -11.80 -3.67
C PRO A 93 2.48 -12.29 -2.75
N GLN A 94 2.40 -11.79 -1.51
CA GLN A 94 1.32 -12.15 -0.57
C GLN A 94 -0.06 -11.67 -1.06
N ALA A 95 -0.13 -10.52 -1.73
CA ALA A 95 -1.38 -10.02 -2.32
C ALA A 95 -1.92 -11.00 -3.36
N LEU A 96 -1.04 -11.52 -4.23
CA LEU A 96 -1.40 -12.52 -5.25
C LEU A 96 -1.94 -13.82 -4.65
N VAL A 97 -1.42 -14.23 -3.48
CA VAL A 97 -1.93 -15.41 -2.76
C VAL A 97 -3.35 -15.16 -2.24
N ILE A 98 -3.63 -13.97 -1.73
CA ILE A 98 -4.96 -13.57 -1.25
C ILE A 98 -5.96 -13.56 -2.41
N GLU A 99 -5.61 -12.92 -3.54
CA GLU A 99 -6.43 -12.91 -4.75
C GLU A 99 -6.71 -14.32 -5.26
N LYS A 100 -5.69 -15.18 -5.27
CA LYS A 100 -5.83 -16.58 -5.67
C LYS A 100 -6.79 -17.35 -4.76
N LYS A 101 -6.73 -17.16 -3.43
CA LYS A 101 -7.66 -17.80 -2.49
C LYS A 101 -9.12 -17.42 -2.79
N MET A 102 -9.39 -16.15 -3.05
CA MET A 102 -10.73 -15.69 -3.44
C MET A 102 -11.17 -16.27 -4.79
N SER A 103 -10.26 -16.32 -5.77
CA SER A 103 -10.53 -16.93 -7.08
C SER A 103 -10.86 -18.43 -6.96
N ASP A 104 -10.10 -19.18 -6.16
CA ASP A 104 -10.28 -20.62 -5.99
C ASP A 104 -11.56 -20.93 -5.19
N PHE A 105 -11.90 -20.09 -4.20
CA PHE A 105 -13.20 -20.14 -3.54
C PHE A 105 -14.35 -19.90 -4.54
N ALA A 106 -14.24 -18.87 -5.37
CA ALA A 106 -15.30 -18.54 -6.32
C ALA A 106 -15.58 -19.62 -7.37
N LYS A 107 -14.57 -20.43 -7.72
CA LYS A 107 -14.70 -21.58 -8.65
C LYS A 107 -15.40 -22.78 -8.03
N THR A 108 -15.24 -22.97 -6.71
CA THR A 108 -15.79 -24.11 -5.97
C THR A 108 -17.12 -23.78 -5.30
N TYR A 109 -17.49 -22.50 -5.25
CA TYR A 109 -18.74 -22.02 -4.69
C TYR A 109 -19.96 -22.38 -5.56
N ASP A 110 -20.90 -23.11 -4.96
CA ASP A 110 -22.15 -23.61 -5.55
C ASP A 110 -23.41 -22.98 -4.94
N GLY A 111 -23.26 -21.98 -4.07
CA GLY A 111 -24.37 -21.32 -3.38
C GLY A 111 -25.05 -20.18 -4.15
N PRO A 112 -25.99 -19.47 -3.51
CA PRO A 112 -26.73 -18.35 -4.11
C PRO A 112 -25.81 -17.20 -4.57
N ARG A 113 -26.15 -16.57 -5.69
CA ARG A 113 -25.43 -15.38 -6.23
C ARG A 113 -26.29 -14.12 -6.10
N ALA A 114 -25.64 -12.99 -5.91
CA ALA A 114 -26.27 -11.67 -5.96
C ALA A 114 -26.75 -11.35 -7.38
N LYS A 115 -27.57 -10.29 -7.52
CA LYS A 115 -28.14 -9.87 -8.83
C LYS A 115 -27.07 -9.54 -9.87
N ASN A 116 -25.89 -9.11 -9.44
CA ASN A 116 -24.73 -8.82 -10.29
C ASN A 116 -23.87 -10.07 -10.61
N GLY A 117 -24.28 -11.27 -10.18
CA GLY A 117 -23.52 -12.51 -10.35
C GLY A 117 -22.42 -12.76 -9.31
N GLY A 118 -22.19 -11.81 -8.40
CA GLY A 118 -21.22 -11.92 -7.31
C GLY A 118 -21.64 -12.89 -6.21
N ILE A 119 -20.68 -13.34 -5.39
CA ILE A 119 -20.95 -14.14 -4.19
C ILE A 119 -21.26 -13.17 -3.05
N PRO A 120 -22.43 -13.25 -2.39
CA PRO A 120 -22.75 -12.33 -1.32
C PRO A 120 -21.78 -12.51 -0.13
N ARG A 121 -21.36 -11.41 0.49
CA ARG A 121 -20.30 -11.37 1.53
C ARG A 121 -20.53 -12.34 2.70
N ASN A 122 -21.79 -12.57 3.09
CA ASN A 122 -22.16 -13.47 4.18
C ASN A 122 -21.91 -14.96 3.87
N TYR A 123 -21.69 -15.32 2.60
CA TYR A 123 -21.34 -16.69 2.19
C TYR A 123 -19.83 -16.89 2.01
N ILE A 124 -19.02 -15.84 2.13
CA ILE A 124 -17.57 -15.93 2.00
C ILE A 124 -16.97 -16.08 3.40
N PRO A 125 -16.16 -17.13 3.66
CA PRO A 125 -15.46 -17.29 4.92
C PRO A 125 -14.60 -16.07 5.27
N ASN A 126 -14.56 -15.70 6.55
CA ASN A 126 -13.88 -14.47 6.98
C ASN A 126 -12.38 -14.51 6.69
N GLU A 127 -11.75 -15.68 6.74
CA GLU A 127 -10.34 -15.87 6.39
C GLU A 127 -10.01 -15.60 4.91
N ILE A 128 -11.02 -15.58 4.03
CA ILE A 128 -10.90 -15.20 2.62
C ILE A 128 -11.33 -13.74 2.42
N ALA A 129 -12.44 -13.34 3.04
CA ALA A 129 -13.01 -12.02 2.82
C ALA A 129 -12.25 -10.88 3.52
N GLU A 130 -11.77 -11.09 4.76
CA GLU A 130 -11.14 -10.03 5.55
C GLU A 130 -9.87 -9.46 4.87
N PRO A 131 -8.93 -10.29 4.35
CA PRO A 131 -7.76 -9.76 3.65
C PRO A 131 -8.12 -8.98 2.38
N ILE A 132 -9.20 -9.35 1.68
CA ILE A 132 -9.68 -8.64 0.50
C ILE A 132 -10.27 -7.28 0.90
N ILE A 133 -11.06 -7.22 1.98
CA ILE A 133 -11.59 -5.95 2.51
C ILE A 133 -10.45 -4.99 2.89
N LEU A 134 -9.39 -5.51 3.52
CA LEU A 134 -8.22 -4.72 3.89
C LEU A 134 -7.49 -4.20 2.65
N SER A 135 -7.30 -5.06 1.62
CA SER A 135 -6.75 -4.65 0.32
C SER A 135 -7.57 -3.53 -0.32
N ASP A 136 -8.89 -3.69 -0.38
CA ASP A 136 -9.79 -2.69 -0.97
C ASP A 136 -9.67 -1.33 -0.26
N ARG A 137 -9.67 -1.33 1.08
CA ARG A 137 -9.48 -0.11 1.89
C ARG A 137 -8.12 0.52 1.66
N TYR A 138 -7.07 -0.28 1.56
CA TYR A 138 -5.72 0.20 1.27
C TYR A 138 -5.69 0.92 -0.07
N TRP A 139 -6.18 0.29 -1.14
CA TRP A 139 -6.14 0.86 -2.49
C TRP A 139 -7.02 2.10 -2.63
N GLN A 140 -8.21 2.10 -2.02
CA GLN A 140 -9.08 3.29 -1.98
C GLN A 140 -8.39 4.48 -1.32
N THR A 141 -7.61 4.25 -0.26
CA THR A 141 -6.86 5.31 0.42
C THR A 141 -5.65 5.73 -0.40
N TYR A 142 -4.89 4.77 -0.91
CA TYR A 142 -3.71 4.99 -1.75
C TYR A 142 -4.04 5.85 -2.98
N ALA A 143 -5.19 5.62 -3.63
CA ALA A 143 -5.63 6.36 -4.80
C ALA A 143 -5.74 7.87 -4.58
N GLN A 144 -6.04 8.31 -3.35
CA GLN A 144 -6.16 9.73 -3.01
C GLN A 144 -4.82 10.46 -3.07
N PHE A 145 -3.71 9.71 -3.00
CA PHE A 145 -2.36 10.24 -3.05
C PHE A 145 -1.71 10.09 -4.42
N VAL A 146 -2.34 9.37 -5.35
CA VAL A 146 -1.83 9.18 -6.70
C VAL A 146 -2.24 10.37 -7.58
N ASN A 147 -1.28 10.90 -8.33
CA ASN A 147 -1.57 11.88 -9.36
C ASN A 147 -2.36 11.23 -10.50
N ASP A 148 -3.68 11.35 -10.43
CA ASP A 148 -4.62 10.70 -11.36
C ASP A 148 -5.56 11.73 -12.02
N PRO A 149 -5.04 12.66 -12.84
CA PRO A 149 -5.82 13.76 -13.39
C PRO A 149 -6.94 13.29 -14.34
N ASP A 150 -6.80 12.11 -14.94
CA ASP A 150 -7.79 11.52 -15.86
C ASP A 150 -8.65 10.42 -15.21
N GLY A 151 -8.45 10.13 -13.92
CA GLY A 151 -9.19 9.08 -13.20
C GLY A 151 -8.85 7.65 -13.63
N SER A 152 -7.83 7.46 -14.46
CA SER A 152 -7.50 6.16 -15.04
C SER A 152 -6.91 5.19 -14.01
N PHE A 153 -6.21 5.68 -12.98
CA PHE A 153 -5.74 4.84 -11.88
C PHE A 153 -6.92 4.41 -11.00
N ALA A 154 -7.77 5.35 -10.58
CA ALA A 154 -8.94 5.06 -9.75
C ALA A 154 -9.89 4.06 -10.44
N ALA A 155 -10.06 4.16 -11.76
CA ALA A 155 -10.89 3.22 -12.55
C ALA A 155 -10.35 1.77 -12.57
N GLN A 156 -9.06 1.56 -12.28
CA GLN A 156 -8.47 0.23 -12.16
C GLN A 156 -8.75 -0.42 -10.81
N ILE A 157 -9.03 0.37 -9.77
CA ILE A 157 -9.37 -0.13 -8.44
C ILE A 157 -10.82 -0.59 -8.45
N LYS A 158 -11.00 -1.90 -8.48
CA LYS A 158 -12.32 -2.55 -8.44
C LYS A 158 -12.47 -3.24 -7.10
N PRO A 159 -13.12 -2.59 -6.10
CA PRO A 159 -13.37 -3.25 -4.84
C PRO A 159 -14.19 -4.52 -5.08
N MET A 160 -13.86 -5.59 -4.37
CA MET A 160 -14.60 -6.84 -4.47
C MET A 160 -15.88 -6.82 -3.64
N PHE A 161 -15.94 -5.93 -2.65
CA PHE A 161 -17.08 -5.74 -1.78
C PHE A 161 -17.62 -4.31 -1.91
N ASP A 162 -18.94 -4.20 -1.99
CA ASP A 162 -19.68 -2.94 -1.90
C ASP A 162 -19.75 -2.43 -0.45
#